data_AF-A0A932YCU8-F1
#
_entry.id   AF-A0A932YCU8-F1
#
_cell.length_a   1.000
_cell.length_b   1.000
_cell.length_c   1.000
_cell.angle_alpha   90.00
_cell.angle_beta   90.00
_cell.angle_gamma   90.00
#
_symmetry.space_group_name_H-M   'P 1'
#
loop_
_entity.id
_entity.type
_entity.pdbx_description
1 polymer ?
#
loop_
_entity_poly.entity_id
_entity_poly.type
_entity_poly.pdbx_seq_one_letter_code
_entity_poly.pdbx_strand_id
1 'polypeptide(L)'
;MKKATKAIKAKKATKGKELKISFIQAFVASFAFVASFAFSAGAEPLFTPDYAVDDALAIPTAREAATELLWDVWKDLPQSLRGKTGVVFSGGGARGLAHLGVLRHLQEIGFPIEAIAATSMGALVGGAYAVEKSLQAAEEMVRVIGTDRSTRFNQIHLVSLALRDGLTSTDTHQKWIRKIVKDKSFEETAVPLVVCATDLSSGELVVLREGKLTPSLAAAATIPGLYRPVAIRQYFLVDGGLTYNVPTGLIELLGAGNVLVSDVSTHELREPMTRPPSSLRVFYRSLEIVGYKLQAHHPSQGDYVLRFYPSGLEFFEMWRWREAVEIGVHHARAQSAPMKLAFAAKTLRKTGGLFFAPAQTAQKK
;
A
#
# COMPACT_ATOMS: atom_id res chain seq x y z
N MET A 1 26.18 40.96 13.64
CA MET A 1 25.27 39.80 13.79
C MET A 1 24.70 39.26 12.46
N LYS A 2 23.98 40.04 11.63
CA LYS A 2 23.37 39.55 10.35
C LYS A 2 24.35 38.85 9.37
N LYS A 3 25.60 39.32 9.24
CA LYS A 3 26.65 38.67 8.41
C LYS A 3 27.08 37.29 8.96
N ALA A 4 27.18 37.14 10.28
CA ALA A 4 27.55 35.87 10.92
C ALA A 4 26.43 34.84 10.78
N THR A 5 25.17 35.24 10.91
CA THR A 5 24.00 34.37 10.71
C THR A 5 23.89 33.88 9.26
N LYS A 6 24.23 34.73 8.28
CA LYS A 6 24.25 34.36 6.85
C LYS A 6 25.38 33.38 6.52
N ALA A 7 26.56 33.56 7.12
CA ALA A 7 27.70 32.65 6.96
C ALA A 7 27.46 31.27 7.59
N ILE A 8 26.77 31.21 8.74
CA ILE A 8 26.39 29.95 9.40
C ILE A 8 25.32 29.21 8.59
N LYS A 9 24.30 29.92 8.06
CA LYS A 9 23.30 29.33 7.14
C LYS A 9 23.94 28.84 5.84
N ALA A 10 24.88 29.59 5.28
CA ALA A 10 25.64 29.16 4.10
C ALA A 10 26.45 27.90 4.40
N LYS A 11 27.27 27.87 5.47
CA LYS A 11 28.04 26.67 5.87
C LYS A 11 27.15 25.45 6.15
N LYS A 12 25.98 25.61 6.80
CA LYS A 12 25.03 24.50 6.99
C LYS A 12 24.44 24.01 5.67
N ALA A 13 24.14 24.92 4.74
CA ALA A 13 23.65 24.57 3.41
C ALA A 13 24.72 23.89 2.55
N THR A 14 25.99 24.33 2.62
CA THR A 14 27.12 23.70 1.93
C THR A 14 27.41 22.32 2.51
N LYS A 15 27.47 22.18 3.84
CA LYS A 15 27.69 20.90 4.52
C LYS A 15 26.54 19.91 4.27
N GLY A 16 25.30 20.40 4.22
CA GLY A 16 24.13 19.60 3.82
C GLY A 16 24.13 19.22 2.34
N LYS A 17 24.69 20.05 1.45
CA LYS A 17 24.91 19.72 0.03
C LYS A 17 26.03 18.69 -0.14
N GLU A 18 27.17 18.86 0.51
CA GLU A 18 28.31 17.92 0.47
C GLU A 18 27.92 16.54 1.00
N LEU A 19 27.17 16.50 2.11
CA LEU A 19 26.68 15.24 2.65
C LEU A 19 25.69 14.56 1.68
N LYS A 20 24.79 15.32 1.06
CA LYS A 20 23.90 14.79 0.00
C LYS A 20 24.67 14.28 -1.21
N ILE A 21 25.71 15.00 -1.66
CA ILE A 21 26.54 14.59 -2.79
C ILE A 21 27.31 13.30 -2.46
N SER A 22 27.88 13.18 -1.26
CA SER A 22 28.57 11.97 -0.81
C SER A 22 27.63 10.75 -0.72
N PHE A 23 26.43 10.91 -0.16
CA PHE A 23 25.42 9.84 -0.14
C PHE A 23 24.97 9.42 -1.55
N ILE A 24 24.80 10.38 -2.45
CA ILE A 24 24.42 10.08 -3.84
C ILE A 24 25.56 9.40 -4.58
N GLN A 25 26.81 9.84 -4.42
CA GLN A 25 27.98 9.19 -5.02
C GLN A 25 28.15 7.76 -4.51
N ALA A 26 27.99 7.53 -3.20
CA ALA A 26 28.01 6.19 -2.62
C ALA A 26 26.87 5.33 -3.17
N PHE A 27 25.64 5.86 -3.24
CA PHE A 27 24.49 5.12 -3.76
C PHE A 27 24.59 4.82 -5.27
N VAL A 28 25.06 5.78 -6.07
CA VAL A 28 25.31 5.59 -7.51
C VAL A 28 26.48 4.63 -7.74
N ALA A 29 27.52 4.66 -6.92
CA ALA A 29 28.63 3.70 -6.98
C ALA A 29 28.18 2.29 -6.58
N SER A 30 27.41 2.14 -5.50
CA SER A 30 26.80 0.87 -5.10
C SER A 30 25.86 0.36 -6.18
N PHE A 31 25.05 1.23 -6.81
CA PHE A 31 24.21 0.81 -7.92
C PHE A 31 24.98 0.46 -9.18
N ALA A 32 25.99 1.24 -9.58
CA ALA A 32 26.85 0.90 -10.71
C ALA A 32 27.57 -0.43 -10.45
N PHE A 33 28.02 -0.68 -9.22
CA PHE A 33 28.58 -1.96 -8.80
C PHE A 33 27.57 -3.10 -8.94
N VAL A 34 26.37 -2.95 -8.37
CA VAL A 34 25.32 -3.98 -8.47
C VAL A 34 24.78 -4.14 -9.89
N ALA A 35 24.66 -3.06 -10.66
CA ALA A 35 24.21 -3.08 -12.05
C ALA A 35 25.27 -3.72 -12.95
N SER A 36 26.56 -3.43 -12.76
CA SER A 36 27.65 -4.12 -13.46
C SER A 36 27.67 -5.62 -13.11
N PHE A 37 27.41 -5.99 -11.86
CA PHE A 37 27.24 -7.40 -11.45
C PHE A 37 25.95 -8.05 -12.01
N ALA A 38 24.86 -7.30 -12.14
CA ALA A 38 23.56 -7.82 -12.58
C ALA A 38 23.35 -7.80 -14.10
N PHE A 39 24.06 -6.92 -14.84
CA PHE A 39 23.91 -6.71 -16.29
C PHE A 39 25.12 -7.16 -17.13
N SER A 40 26.20 -7.70 -16.53
CA SER A 40 27.32 -8.33 -17.27
C SER A 40 26.97 -9.69 -17.92
N ALA A 41 25.70 -9.89 -18.30
CA ALA A 41 25.34 -10.84 -19.32
C ALA A 41 25.60 -10.19 -20.70
N GLY A 42 26.88 -10.12 -21.09
CA GLY A 42 27.32 -9.79 -22.45
C GLY A 42 28.04 -8.44 -22.64
N ALA A 43 29.32 -8.37 -22.28
CA ALA A 43 30.40 -7.66 -23.00
C ALA A 43 31.69 -7.72 -22.15
N GLU A 44 32.83 -8.07 -22.78
CA GLU A 44 34.08 -8.43 -22.08
C GLU A 44 34.70 -7.32 -21.21
N PRO A 45 35.34 -7.69 -20.08
CA PRO A 45 36.03 -6.76 -19.22
C PRO A 45 37.48 -6.51 -19.66
N LEU A 46 37.86 -5.23 -19.73
CA LEU A 46 39.25 -4.81 -19.60
C LEU A 46 39.66 -5.00 -18.13
N PHE A 47 40.61 -5.92 -17.91
CA PHE A 47 41.21 -6.39 -16.64
C PHE A 47 40.55 -7.60 -15.96
N THR A 48 41.30 -8.70 -15.95
CA THR A 48 40.99 -10.01 -15.35
C THR A 48 41.55 -10.11 -13.92
N PRO A 49 40.70 -10.32 -12.90
CA PRO A 49 41.10 -11.03 -11.67
C PRO A 49 41.04 -12.55 -11.90
N ASP A 50 41.90 -13.32 -11.24
CA ASP A 50 42.10 -14.78 -11.34
C ASP A 50 40.93 -15.65 -10.77
N TYR A 51 39.69 -15.23 -10.97
CA TYR A 51 38.52 -16.07 -10.74
C TYR A 51 37.50 -15.78 -11.85
N ALA A 52 37.01 -16.84 -12.51
CA ALA A 52 36.03 -16.70 -13.57
C ALA A 52 34.76 -16.06 -13.00
N VAL A 53 34.42 -14.87 -13.50
CA VAL A 53 33.22 -14.11 -13.10
C VAL A 53 31.94 -14.95 -13.29
N ASP A 54 31.97 -15.88 -14.24
CA ASP A 54 30.91 -16.85 -14.49
C ASP A 54 30.65 -17.81 -13.32
N ASP A 55 31.69 -18.18 -12.55
CA ASP A 55 31.56 -19.06 -11.37
C ASP A 55 31.00 -18.31 -10.14
N ALA A 56 31.27 -17.00 -10.03
CA ALA A 56 30.72 -16.16 -8.95
C ALA A 56 29.22 -15.84 -9.15
N LEU A 57 28.77 -15.82 -10.41
CA LEU A 57 27.36 -15.59 -10.80
C LEU A 57 26.52 -16.87 -10.83
N ALA A 58 27.14 -18.05 -10.78
CA ALA A 58 26.47 -19.33 -10.62
C ALA A 58 25.90 -19.57 -9.21
N ILE A 59 26.20 -18.68 -8.25
CA ILE A 59 25.72 -18.77 -6.87
C ILE A 59 24.50 -17.84 -6.70
N PRO A 60 23.28 -18.37 -6.43
CA PRO A 60 22.05 -17.59 -6.25
C PRO A 60 22.18 -16.43 -5.24
N THR A 61 23.12 -16.55 -4.30
CA THR A 61 23.37 -15.63 -3.19
C THR A 61 23.97 -14.27 -3.61
N ALA A 62 24.65 -14.15 -4.76
CA ALA A 62 25.32 -12.90 -5.14
C ALA A 62 24.31 -11.80 -5.55
N ARG A 63 23.31 -12.15 -6.36
CA ARG A 63 22.24 -11.23 -6.78
C ARG A 63 21.36 -10.81 -5.59
N GLU A 64 21.09 -11.75 -4.69
CA GLU A 64 20.34 -11.50 -3.46
C GLU A 64 21.13 -10.55 -2.55
N ALA A 65 22.41 -10.83 -2.28
CA ALA A 65 23.27 -9.97 -1.48
C ALA A 65 23.38 -8.55 -2.06
N ALA A 66 23.52 -8.43 -3.37
CA ALA A 66 23.56 -7.15 -4.06
C ALA A 66 22.23 -6.38 -3.96
N THR A 67 21.10 -7.09 -4.06
CA THR A 67 19.75 -6.50 -3.87
C THR A 67 19.57 -5.98 -2.45
N GLU A 68 19.99 -6.75 -1.45
CA GLU A 68 19.93 -6.35 -0.04
C GLU A 68 20.82 -5.14 0.24
N LEU A 69 22.04 -5.11 -0.29
CA LEU A 69 22.94 -3.95 -0.16
C LEU A 69 22.31 -2.68 -0.75
N LEU A 70 21.74 -2.75 -1.96
CA LEU A 70 21.05 -1.61 -2.57
C LEU A 70 19.86 -1.15 -1.74
N TRP A 71 19.11 -2.11 -1.20
CA TRP A 71 17.95 -1.83 -0.40
C TRP A 71 18.31 -1.12 0.92
N ASP A 72 19.38 -1.58 1.58
CA ASP A 72 19.89 -0.97 2.80
C ASP A 72 20.32 0.47 2.57
N VAL A 73 21.00 0.76 1.44
CA VAL A 73 21.30 2.16 1.10
C VAL A 73 20.02 2.94 0.77
N TRP A 74 19.11 2.35 0.00
CA TRP A 74 17.89 3.03 -0.44
C TRP A 74 16.97 3.43 0.70
N LYS A 75 16.72 2.53 1.67
CA LYS A 75 15.80 2.78 2.78
C LYS A 75 16.29 3.90 3.71
N ASP A 76 17.61 4.07 3.80
CA ASP A 76 18.27 5.12 4.60
C ASP A 76 18.46 6.44 3.84
N LEU A 77 18.13 6.49 2.54
CA LEU A 77 18.20 7.73 1.78
C LEU A 77 17.26 8.80 2.38
N PRO A 78 17.74 10.06 2.51
CA PRO A 78 16.88 11.17 2.88
C PRO A 78 15.65 11.26 1.97
N GLN A 79 14.49 11.56 2.54
CA GLN A 79 13.23 11.68 1.79
C GLN A 79 13.34 12.65 0.59
N SER A 80 14.19 13.68 0.66
CA SER A 80 14.42 14.61 -0.47
C SER A 80 15.04 13.95 -1.71
N LEU A 81 15.72 12.81 -1.54
CA LEU A 81 16.38 12.05 -2.61
C LEU A 81 15.53 10.85 -3.02
N ARG A 82 15.13 10.05 -2.04
CA ARG A 82 14.24 8.90 -2.25
C ARG A 82 12.90 9.34 -2.82
N GLY A 83 12.32 10.41 -2.30
CA GLY A 83 10.92 10.78 -2.47
C GLY A 83 10.06 10.17 -1.36
N LYS A 84 8.93 10.82 -1.04
CA LYS A 84 7.98 10.32 -0.06
C LYS A 84 7.34 9.03 -0.57
N THR A 85 7.29 8.00 0.26
CA THR A 85 6.69 6.71 -0.06
C THR A 85 5.25 6.61 0.42
N GLY A 86 4.42 5.94 -0.37
CA GLY A 86 3.02 5.67 -0.07
C GLY A 86 2.69 4.20 -0.27
N VAL A 87 1.74 3.71 0.52
CA VAL A 87 1.16 2.38 0.34
C VAL A 87 -0.32 2.49 0.05
N VAL A 88 -0.78 1.77 -0.96
CA VAL A 88 -2.19 1.70 -1.34
C VAL A 88 -2.75 0.34 -0.95
N PHE A 89 -3.84 0.30 -0.19
CA PHE A 89 -4.53 -0.94 0.19
C PHE A 89 -5.90 -1.02 -0.48
N SER A 90 -6.10 -2.06 -1.29
CA SER A 90 -7.37 -2.32 -1.95
C SER A 90 -8.50 -2.71 -0.98
N GLY A 91 -9.75 -2.64 -1.44
CA GLY A 91 -10.85 -3.38 -0.82
C GLY A 91 -10.82 -4.87 -1.17
N GLY A 92 -11.58 -5.68 -0.43
CA GLY A 92 -11.64 -7.13 -0.68
C GLY A 92 -12.24 -8.01 0.41
N GLY A 93 -13.06 -7.47 1.31
CA GLY A 93 -13.67 -8.24 2.40
C GLY A 93 -12.64 -9.00 3.23
N ALA A 94 -12.88 -10.28 3.51
CA ALA A 94 -11.96 -11.14 4.27
C ALA A 94 -10.57 -11.26 3.64
N ARG A 95 -10.43 -11.12 2.31
CA ARG A 95 -9.13 -11.14 1.63
C ARG A 95 -8.28 -9.93 2.00
N GLY A 96 -8.90 -8.79 2.29
CA GLY A 96 -8.20 -7.58 2.72
C GLY A 96 -7.49 -7.74 4.08
N LEU A 97 -7.81 -8.77 4.87
CA LEU A 97 -7.08 -9.10 6.09
C LEU A 97 -5.61 -9.48 5.78
N ALA A 98 -5.32 -9.91 4.55
CA ALA A 98 -3.96 -10.17 4.07
C ALA A 98 -3.07 -8.93 4.04
N HIS A 99 -3.63 -7.72 4.02
CA HIS A 99 -2.85 -6.49 4.09
C HIS A 99 -2.04 -6.38 5.38
N LEU A 100 -2.47 -7.01 6.49
CA LEU A 100 -1.67 -7.10 7.70
C LEU A 100 -0.39 -7.93 7.47
N GLY A 101 -0.48 -9.01 6.69
CA GLY A 101 0.70 -9.79 6.29
C GLY A 101 1.67 -9.01 5.42
N VAL A 102 1.14 -8.16 4.53
CA VAL A 102 1.97 -7.22 3.74
C VAL A 102 2.63 -6.19 4.66
N LEU A 103 1.89 -5.58 5.60
CA LEU A 103 2.45 -4.66 6.60
C LEU A 103 3.57 -5.29 7.43
N ARG A 104 3.42 -6.57 7.83
CA ARG A 104 4.47 -7.33 8.53
C ARG A 104 5.76 -7.36 7.72
N HIS A 105 5.68 -7.80 6.47
CA HIS A 105 6.85 -7.88 5.60
C HIS A 105 7.47 -6.51 5.32
N LEU A 106 6.64 -5.47 5.10
CA LEU A 106 7.14 -4.11 4.91
C LEU A 106 7.88 -3.59 6.13
N GLN A 107 7.42 -3.91 7.34
CA GLN A 107 8.14 -3.59 8.57
C GLN A 107 9.44 -4.40 8.69
N GLU A 108 9.43 -5.70 8.37
CA GLU A 108 10.61 -6.58 8.40
C GLU A 108 11.75 -6.05 7.53
N ILE A 109 11.44 -5.58 6.31
CA ILE A 109 12.45 -5.03 5.40
C ILE A 109 12.74 -3.54 5.64
N GLY A 110 12.06 -2.88 6.58
CA GLY A 110 12.23 -1.45 6.83
C GLY A 110 11.71 -0.54 5.72
N PHE A 111 10.67 -0.94 4.98
CA PHE A 111 10.01 -0.07 4.00
C PHE A 111 9.39 1.15 4.72
N PRO A 112 9.78 2.39 4.38
CA PRO A 112 9.21 3.57 5.01
C PRO A 112 7.77 3.78 4.55
N ILE A 113 6.78 3.58 5.42
CA ILE A 113 5.37 3.92 5.13
C ILE A 113 5.12 5.35 5.60
N GLU A 114 4.98 6.29 4.67
CA GLU A 114 4.87 7.74 4.95
C GLU A 114 3.54 8.36 4.48
N ALA A 115 2.71 7.58 3.78
CA ALA A 115 1.36 7.90 3.36
C ALA A 115 0.58 6.61 3.11
N ILE A 116 -0.72 6.61 3.38
CA ILE A 116 -1.61 5.48 3.10
C ILE A 116 -2.85 5.96 2.35
N ALA A 117 -3.20 5.28 1.26
CA ALA A 117 -4.48 5.40 0.59
C ALA A 117 -5.21 4.05 0.65
N ALA A 118 -6.48 4.00 1.02
CA ALA A 118 -7.11 2.72 1.26
C ALA A 118 -8.64 2.68 1.09
N THR A 119 -9.17 1.50 0.74
CA THR A 119 -10.61 1.26 0.53
C THR A 119 -11.08 0.05 1.35
N SER A 120 -12.30 0.08 1.89
CA SER A 120 -12.94 -1.06 2.55
C SER A 120 -12.07 -1.70 3.65
N MET A 121 -11.85 -3.01 3.59
CA MET A 121 -10.97 -3.71 4.54
C MET A 121 -9.55 -3.13 4.56
N GLY A 122 -9.03 -2.66 3.42
CA GLY A 122 -7.78 -1.91 3.37
C GLY A 122 -7.81 -0.63 4.22
N ALA A 123 -8.95 0.08 4.25
CA ALA A 123 -9.13 1.27 5.08
C ALA A 123 -9.12 0.93 6.57
N LEU A 124 -9.71 -0.21 6.96
CA LEU A 124 -9.69 -0.68 8.34
C LEU A 124 -8.28 -1.06 8.81
N VAL A 125 -7.58 -1.89 8.03
CA VAL A 125 -6.21 -2.33 8.35
C VAL A 125 -5.22 -1.16 8.28
N GLY A 126 -5.25 -0.40 7.19
CA GLY A 126 -4.39 0.75 6.97
C GLY A 126 -4.67 1.90 7.95
N GLY A 127 -5.94 2.14 8.28
CA GLY A 127 -6.35 3.15 9.26
C GLY A 127 -5.91 2.79 10.68
N ALA A 128 -6.06 1.52 11.08
CA ALA A 128 -5.56 1.04 12.36
C ALA A 128 -4.03 1.20 12.47
N TYR A 129 -3.29 0.88 11.42
CA TYR A 129 -1.85 1.11 11.35
C TYR A 129 -1.50 2.61 11.42
N ALA A 130 -2.19 3.44 10.63
CA ALA A 130 -1.89 4.86 10.45
C ALA A 130 -1.96 5.68 11.75
N VAL A 131 -2.85 5.31 12.67
CA VAL A 131 -3.09 6.02 13.94
C VAL A 131 -1.83 6.17 14.79
N GLU A 132 -1.00 5.12 14.86
CA GLU A 132 0.20 5.08 15.72
C GLU A 132 1.43 4.50 14.99
N LYS A 133 1.34 4.27 13.68
CA LYS A 133 2.33 3.52 12.89
C LYS A 133 2.65 2.16 13.55
N SER A 134 1.60 1.50 14.05
CA SER A 134 1.72 0.29 14.88
C SER A 134 1.15 -0.92 14.16
N LEU A 135 2.00 -1.93 13.96
CA LEU A 135 1.58 -3.22 13.48
C LEU A 135 0.64 -3.92 14.48
N GLN A 136 0.85 -3.71 15.78
CA GLN A 136 0.01 -4.26 16.84
C GLN A 136 -1.43 -3.73 16.75
N ALA A 137 -1.62 -2.45 16.44
CA ALA A 137 -2.95 -1.87 16.25
C ALA A 137 -3.68 -2.49 15.04
N ALA A 138 -2.96 -2.69 13.93
CA ALA A 138 -3.50 -3.38 12.75
C ALA A 138 -3.81 -4.86 13.03
N GLU A 139 -2.99 -5.54 13.84
CA GLU A 139 -3.25 -6.91 14.26
C GLU A 139 -4.47 -7.03 15.16
N GLU A 140 -4.62 -6.13 16.13
CA GLU A 140 -5.80 -6.08 16.98
C GLU A 140 -7.08 -5.85 16.16
N MET A 141 -7.01 -4.97 15.15
CA MET A 141 -8.09 -4.74 14.18
C MET A 141 -8.52 -6.02 13.48
N VAL A 142 -7.57 -6.71 12.84
CA VAL A 142 -7.83 -7.96 12.12
C VAL A 142 -8.36 -9.05 13.07
N ARG A 143 -7.79 -9.15 14.28
CA ARG A 143 -8.20 -10.12 15.29
C ARG A 143 -9.64 -9.89 15.75
N VAL A 144 -10.02 -8.64 16.04
CA VAL A 144 -11.39 -8.29 16.44
C VAL A 144 -12.35 -8.63 15.31
N ILE A 145 -12.08 -8.17 14.08
CA ILE A 145 -12.94 -8.46 12.91
C ILE A 145 -13.10 -9.96 12.71
N GLY A 146 -12.01 -10.74 12.81
CA GLY A 146 -12.04 -12.17 12.57
C GLY A 146 -12.60 -13.03 13.70
N THR A 147 -12.70 -12.51 14.93
CA THR A 147 -13.23 -13.26 16.08
C THR A 147 -14.64 -12.85 16.48
N ASP A 148 -15.10 -11.67 16.06
CA ASP A 148 -16.43 -11.17 16.36
C ASP A 148 -17.52 -12.05 15.71
N ARG A 149 -18.58 -12.35 16.45
CA ARG A 149 -19.70 -13.16 15.92
C ARG A 149 -20.55 -12.38 14.92
N SER A 150 -20.60 -11.06 15.02
CA SER A 150 -21.35 -10.18 14.11
C SER A 150 -20.76 -10.13 12.70
N THR A 151 -19.50 -10.53 12.52
CA THR A 151 -18.88 -10.64 11.19
C THR A 151 -19.14 -12.00 10.53
N ARG A 152 -19.84 -12.94 11.21
CA ARG A 152 -20.28 -14.22 10.64
C ARG A 152 -21.63 -14.07 9.96
N PHE A 153 -21.59 -13.62 8.72
CA PHE A 153 -22.80 -13.43 7.92
C PHE A 153 -23.32 -14.76 7.37
N ASN A 154 -24.65 -14.96 7.43
CA ASN A 154 -25.33 -16.15 6.95
C ASN A 154 -26.61 -15.77 6.17
N GLN A 155 -27.28 -16.75 5.54
CA GLN A 155 -28.44 -16.50 4.67
C GLN A 155 -29.63 -15.84 5.39
N ILE A 156 -29.74 -15.99 6.72
CA ILE A 156 -30.76 -15.33 7.54
C ILE A 156 -30.62 -13.81 7.47
N HIS A 157 -29.41 -13.29 7.23
CA HIS A 157 -29.19 -11.87 7.06
C HIS A 157 -29.96 -11.31 5.84
N LEU A 158 -30.07 -12.04 4.73
CA LEU A 158 -30.85 -11.59 3.56
C LEU A 158 -32.35 -11.51 3.82
N VAL A 159 -32.90 -12.53 4.47
CA VAL A 159 -34.32 -12.51 4.90
C VAL A 159 -34.57 -11.33 5.83
N SER A 160 -33.60 -11.05 6.70
CA SER A 160 -33.70 -9.96 7.62
C SER A 160 -33.64 -8.59 6.92
N LEU A 161 -32.80 -8.40 5.88
CA LEU A 161 -32.76 -7.18 5.06
C LEU A 161 -34.08 -6.87 4.37
N ALA A 162 -34.81 -7.91 3.96
CA ALA A 162 -36.12 -7.75 3.34
C ALA A 162 -37.23 -7.38 4.34
N LEU A 163 -37.02 -7.60 5.64
CA LEU A 163 -38.05 -7.45 6.68
C LEU A 163 -37.78 -6.30 7.66
N ARG A 164 -36.53 -5.81 7.76
CA ARG A 164 -36.14 -4.70 8.64
C ARG A 164 -35.01 -3.90 7.96
N ASP A 165 -35.11 -2.57 7.98
CA ASP A 165 -34.06 -1.66 7.48
C ASP A 165 -32.73 -1.85 8.25
N GLY A 166 -31.79 -2.60 7.67
CA GLY A 166 -30.41 -2.77 8.13
C GLY A 166 -30.26 -3.46 9.49
N LEU A 167 -29.93 -4.76 9.52
CA LEU A 167 -29.91 -5.55 10.76
C LEU A 167 -28.66 -5.48 11.63
N THR A 168 -27.61 -4.84 11.16
CA THR A 168 -26.50 -4.50 12.05
C THR A 168 -26.45 -2.99 12.13
N SER A 169 -26.80 -2.43 13.28
CA SER A 169 -26.65 -0.99 13.45
C SER A 169 -25.17 -0.67 13.22
N THR A 170 -24.92 0.31 12.35
CA THR A 170 -23.58 0.82 12.08
C THR A 170 -22.86 1.21 13.38
N ASP A 171 -23.58 1.36 14.50
CA ASP A 171 -23.03 1.53 15.84
C ASP A 171 -22.16 0.36 16.28
N THR A 172 -22.51 -0.90 15.99
CA THR A 172 -21.64 -2.05 16.34
C THR A 172 -20.35 -2.00 15.53
N HIS A 173 -20.46 -1.70 14.23
CA HIS A 173 -19.33 -1.51 13.33
C HIS A 173 -18.41 -0.37 13.81
N GLN A 174 -18.99 0.79 14.12
CA GLN A 174 -18.26 1.95 14.64
C GLN A 174 -17.69 1.73 16.05
N LYS A 175 -18.33 0.91 16.91
CA LYS A 175 -17.85 0.65 18.27
C LYS A 175 -16.47 0.01 18.28
N TRP A 176 -16.23 -1.03 17.49
CA TRP A 176 -14.89 -1.65 17.46
C TRP A 176 -13.87 -0.79 16.71
N ILE A 177 -14.28 -0.10 15.63
CA ILE A 177 -13.40 0.87 14.95
C ILE A 177 -12.93 1.92 15.95
N ARG A 178 -13.85 2.52 16.71
CA ARG A 178 -13.56 3.56 17.71
C ARG A 178 -12.57 3.10 18.77
N LYS A 179 -12.67 1.86 19.25
CA LYS A 179 -11.74 1.29 20.23
C LYS A 179 -10.30 1.27 19.70
N ILE A 180 -10.12 0.96 18.42
CA ILE A 180 -8.79 0.80 17.82
C ILE A 180 -8.23 2.15 17.38
N VAL A 181 -9.04 2.98 16.72
CA VAL A 181 -8.59 4.31 16.29
C VAL A 181 -8.64 5.37 17.38
N LYS A 182 -9.08 4.99 18.60
CA LYS A 182 -9.10 5.81 19.82
C LYS A 182 -9.80 7.16 19.63
N ASP A 183 -10.86 7.18 18.84
CA ASP A 183 -11.63 8.38 18.45
C ASP A 183 -10.80 9.52 17.82
N LYS A 184 -9.61 9.20 17.29
CA LYS A 184 -8.75 10.17 16.62
C LYS A 184 -9.36 10.66 15.30
N SER A 185 -8.86 11.80 14.87
CA SER A 185 -9.08 12.39 13.56
C SER A 185 -7.95 12.07 12.59
N PHE A 186 -8.13 12.33 11.29
CA PHE A 186 -7.09 12.11 10.27
C PHE A 186 -5.82 12.94 10.58
N GLU A 187 -6.00 14.13 11.13
CA GLU A 187 -4.95 15.08 11.48
C GLU A 187 -4.05 14.56 12.62
N GLU A 188 -4.57 13.63 13.43
CA GLU A 188 -3.87 13.03 14.57
C GLU A 188 -3.18 11.69 14.22
N THR A 189 -3.23 11.27 12.94
CA THR A 189 -2.57 10.05 12.49
C THR A 189 -1.05 10.20 12.43
N ALA A 190 -0.32 9.18 12.87
CA ALA A 190 1.15 9.15 12.76
C ALA A 190 1.61 9.00 11.30
N VAL A 191 0.77 8.38 10.45
CA VAL A 191 0.97 8.29 9.01
C VAL A 191 -0.24 8.93 8.32
N PRO A 192 -0.05 9.97 7.49
CA PRO A 192 -1.15 10.57 6.73
C PRO A 192 -1.97 9.52 5.98
N LEU A 193 -3.29 9.60 6.13
CA LEU A 193 -4.24 8.63 5.59
C LEU A 193 -5.27 9.34 4.70
N VAL A 194 -5.60 8.70 3.59
CA VAL A 194 -6.78 9.01 2.78
C VAL A 194 -7.56 7.74 2.54
N VAL A 195 -8.88 7.80 2.68
CA VAL A 195 -9.77 6.69 2.34
C VAL A 195 -10.87 7.18 1.42
N CYS A 196 -11.54 6.27 0.73
CA CYS A 196 -12.69 6.63 -0.08
C CYS A 196 -13.95 5.86 0.30
N ALA A 197 -15.07 6.50 0.00
CA ALA A 197 -16.41 5.97 0.10
C ALA A 197 -17.18 6.35 -1.16
N THR A 198 -18.36 5.76 -1.33
CA THR A 198 -19.28 6.06 -2.42
C THR A 198 -20.51 6.77 -1.84
N ASP A 199 -20.89 7.93 -2.37
CA ASP A 199 -22.17 8.56 -2.01
C ASP A 199 -23.31 7.86 -2.74
N LEU A 200 -24.28 7.33 -1.99
CA LEU A 200 -25.43 6.64 -2.55
C LEU A 200 -26.35 7.54 -3.37
N SER A 201 -26.37 8.84 -3.08
CA SER A 201 -27.31 9.77 -3.72
C SER A 201 -26.88 10.09 -5.15
N SER A 202 -25.58 10.29 -5.35
CA SER A 202 -25.00 10.68 -6.64
C SER A 202 -24.29 9.53 -7.38
N GLY A 203 -23.85 8.49 -6.66
CA GLY A 203 -22.96 7.46 -7.18
C GLY A 203 -21.50 7.90 -7.29
N GLU A 204 -21.16 9.10 -6.82
CA GLU A 204 -19.83 9.68 -6.95
C GLU A 204 -18.87 9.23 -5.85
N LEU A 205 -17.58 9.29 -6.17
CA LEU A 205 -16.49 9.05 -5.23
C LEU A 205 -16.43 10.18 -4.19
N VAL A 206 -16.45 9.82 -2.91
CA VAL A 206 -16.19 10.75 -1.80
C VAL A 206 -14.84 10.42 -1.17
N VAL A 207 -13.91 11.36 -1.28
CA VAL A 207 -12.57 11.25 -0.69
C VAL A 207 -12.59 11.78 0.74
N LEU A 208 -12.17 10.95 1.69
CA LEU A 208 -12.14 11.24 3.12
C LEU A 208 -10.69 11.31 3.59
N ARG A 209 -10.27 12.50 4.03
CA ARG A 209 -8.90 12.77 4.52
C ARG A 209 -8.83 13.74 5.70
N GLU A 210 -9.98 14.13 6.23
CA GLU A 210 -10.14 15.12 7.30
C GLU A 210 -11.29 14.73 8.22
N GLY A 211 -11.23 15.17 9.48
CA GLY A 211 -12.27 14.90 10.47
C GLY A 211 -12.11 13.54 11.17
N LYS A 212 -13.20 13.03 11.77
CA LYS A 212 -13.14 11.84 12.65
C LYS A 212 -12.89 10.55 11.85
N LEU A 213 -11.94 9.73 12.32
CA LEU A 213 -11.61 8.45 11.68
C LEU A 213 -12.74 7.44 11.79
N THR A 214 -13.39 7.32 12.95
CA THR A 214 -14.42 6.30 13.18
C THR A 214 -15.55 6.29 12.13
N PRO A 215 -16.27 7.41 11.90
CA PRO A 215 -17.31 7.42 10.87
C PRO A 215 -16.72 7.26 9.46
N SER A 216 -15.52 7.78 9.21
CA SER A 216 -14.91 7.75 7.87
C SER A 216 -14.44 6.36 7.46
N LEU A 217 -13.79 5.63 8.37
CA LEU A 217 -13.41 4.24 8.17
C LEU A 217 -14.64 3.33 8.12
N ALA A 218 -15.66 3.65 8.92
CA ALA A 218 -16.94 2.97 8.84
C ALA A 218 -17.57 3.14 7.45
N ALA A 219 -17.66 4.37 6.95
CA ALA A 219 -18.19 4.68 5.62
C ALA A 219 -17.45 3.90 4.53
N ALA A 220 -16.11 3.94 4.57
CA ALA A 220 -15.24 3.26 3.61
C ALA A 220 -15.44 1.73 3.58
N ALA A 221 -15.90 1.11 4.68
CA ALA A 221 -16.13 -0.33 4.83
C ALA A 221 -17.62 -0.71 5.04
N THR A 222 -18.54 0.22 4.75
CA THR A 222 -19.99 0.01 4.90
C THR A 222 -20.52 -0.72 3.67
N ILE A 223 -20.60 -2.04 3.79
CA ILE A 223 -21.12 -2.89 2.72
C ILE A 223 -22.63 -2.64 2.53
N PRO A 224 -23.08 -2.25 1.31
CA PRO A 224 -24.49 -2.00 1.01
C PRO A 224 -25.36 -3.22 1.28
N GLY A 225 -26.52 -2.99 1.89
CA GLY A 225 -27.40 -4.07 2.30
C GLY A 225 -26.83 -4.92 3.43
N LEU A 226 -25.77 -4.53 4.12
CA LEU A 226 -25.31 -5.23 5.33
C LEU A 226 -25.32 -4.30 6.54
N TYR A 227 -24.79 -3.11 6.30
CA TYR A 227 -24.73 -2.00 7.23
C TYR A 227 -25.58 -0.85 6.70
N ARG A 228 -26.04 0.01 7.61
CA ARG A 228 -26.71 1.26 7.20
C ARG A 228 -25.67 2.24 6.65
N PRO A 229 -26.00 3.00 5.60
CA PRO A 229 -25.14 4.06 5.09
C PRO A 229 -24.70 5.00 6.22
N VAL A 230 -23.44 5.42 6.19
CA VAL A 230 -22.90 6.35 7.18
C VAL A 230 -23.15 7.77 6.69
N ALA A 231 -23.90 8.55 7.47
CA ALA A 231 -24.07 9.96 7.20
C ALA A 231 -22.80 10.74 7.59
N ILE A 232 -22.16 11.40 6.63
CA ILE A 232 -21.05 12.33 6.88
C ILE A 232 -21.35 13.62 6.10
N ARG A 233 -21.58 14.72 6.85
CA ARG A 233 -22.05 16.00 6.29
C ARG A 233 -23.35 15.78 5.50
N GLN A 234 -23.38 16.11 4.21
CA GLN A 234 -24.54 15.93 3.34
C GLN A 234 -24.63 14.55 2.66
N TYR A 235 -23.61 13.70 2.81
CA TYR A 235 -23.51 12.45 2.07
C TYR A 235 -24.04 11.26 2.85
N PHE A 236 -24.63 10.30 2.13
CA PHE A 236 -24.97 8.98 2.65
C PHE A 236 -24.00 7.96 2.06
N LEU A 237 -22.98 7.61 2.85
CA LEU A 237 -21.82 6.91 2.35
C LEU A 237 -21.89 5.40 2.56
N VAL A 238 -21.45 4.67 1.53
CA VAL A 238 -21.19 3.23 1.54
C VAL A 238 -19.78 2.94 1.05
N ASP A 239 -19.42 1.66 1.05
CA ASP A 239 -18.10 1.16 0.68
C ASP A 239 -17.57 1.79 -0.62
N GLY A 240 -16.31 2.24 -0.57
CA GLY A 240 -15.64 2.88 -1.70
C GLY A 240 -15.33 1.91 -2.84
N GLY A 241 -15.43 0.60 -2.61
CA GLY A 241 -15.19 -0.45 -3.62
C GLY A 241 -16.15 -0.40 -4.81
N LEU A 242 -17.31 0.26 -4.67
CA LEU A 242 -18.26 0.48 -5.76
C LEU A 242 -17.76 1.48 -6.81
N THR A 243 -16.91 2.42 -6.42
CA THR A 243 -16.41 3.51 -7.28
C THR A 243 -14.91 3.41 -7.50
N TYR A 244 -14.13 3.13 -6.44
CA TYR A 244 -12.68 3.08 -6.52
C TYR A 244 -12.06 2.07 -5.53
N ASN A 245 -12.03 0.79 -5.93
CA ASN A 245 -11.55 -0.31 -5.07
C ASN A 245 -10.05 -0.28 -4.77
N VAL A 246 -9.21 0.26 -5.67
CA VAL A 246 -7.76 0.35 -5.49
C VAL A 246 -7.33 1.81 -5.69
N PRO A 247 -7.32 2.62 -4.63
CA PRO A 247 -7.36 4.08 -4.72
C PRO A 247 -5.98 4.69 -4.99
N THR A 248 -5.35 4.26 -6.08
CA THR A 248 -3.97 4.59 -6.44
C THR A 248 -3.76 6.07 -6.67
N GLY A 249 -4.67 6.75 -7.36
CA GLY A 249 -4.60 8.20 -7.60
C GLY A 249 -4.78 9.04 -6.33
N LEU A 250 -5.41 8.50 -5.28
CA LEU A 250 -5.61 9.28 -4.04
C LEU A 250 -4.32 9.44 -3.24
N ILE A 251 -3.32 8.57 -3.43
CA ILE A 251 -2.04 8.64 -2.70
C ILE A 251 -1.26 9.93 -3.03
N GLU A 252 -1.48 10.49 -4.23
CA GLU A 252 -0.86 11.73 -4.68
C GLU A 252 -1.31 12.94 -3.85
N LEU A 253 -2.55 12.90 -3.32
CA LEU A 253 -3.06 13.92 -2.40
C LEU A 253 -2.25 14.02 -1.10
N LEU A 254 -1.50 12.97 -0.77
CA LEU A 254 -0.60 12.90 0.38
C LEU A 254 0.86 13.18 0.00
N GLY A 255 1.14 13.53 -1.26
CA GLY A 255 2.46 13.88 -1.78
C GLY A 255 3.44 12.71 -1.92
N ALA A 256 2.95 11.47 -1.92
CA ALA A 256 3.80 10.31 -2.11
C ALA A 256 4.08 10.08 -3.60
N GLY A 257 5.36 10.07 -3.95
CA GLY A 257 5.83 9.85 -5.32
C GLY A 257 6.43 8.47 -5.55
N ASN A 258 6.62 7.67 -4.49
CA ASN A 258 7.02 6.26 -4.58
C ASN A 258 5.92 5.37 -4.02
N VAL A 259 5.20 4.64 -4.87
CA VAL A 259 3.94 3.99 -4.49
C VAL A 259 4.05 2.49 -4.58
N LEU A 260 3.84 1.81 -3.45
CA LEU A 260 3.59 0.38 -3.39
C LEU A 260 2.07 0.14 -3.33
N VAL A 261 1.55 -0.72 -4.18
CA VAL A 261 0.14 -1.11 -4.15
C VAL A 261 0.02 -2.53 -3.64
N SER A 262 -0.77 -2.75 -2.58
CA SER A 262 -1.20 -4.05 -2.11
C SER A 262 -2.62 -4.30 -2.62
N ASP A 263 -2.74 -5.15 -3.63
CA ASP A 263 -3.97 -5.37 -4.38
C ASP A 263 -4.44 -6.82 -4.20
N VAL A 264 -5.50 -7.00 -3.39
CA VAL A 264 -6.14 -8.29 -3.13
C VAL A 264 -7.38 -8.53 -3.98
N SER A 265 -7.63 -7.68 -4.97
CA SER A 265 -8.79 -7.79 -5.84
C SER A 265 -8.71 -9.04 -6.72
N THR A 266 -9.88 -9.52 -7.16
CA THR A 266 -9.97 -10.60 -8.14
C THR A 266 -9.17 -10.23 -9.39
N HIS A 267 -8.32 -11.14 -9.89
CA HIS A 267 -7.56 -10.94 -11.13
C HIS A 267 -8.08 -11.82 -12.28
N GLU A 268 -8.78 -12.90 -11.94
CA GLU A 268 -9.48 -13.76 -12.89
C GLU A 268 -10.96 -13.86 -12.53
N LEU A 269 -11.84 -13.52 -13.47
CA LEU A 269 -13.29 -13.64 -13.27
C LEU A 269 -13.76 -15.11 -13.22
N ARG A 270 -12.95 -16.03 -13.73
CA ARG A 270 -13.33 -17.43 -13.86
C ARG A 270 -13.16 -18.14 -12.53
N GLU A 271 -14.23 -18.17 -11.76
CA GLU A 271 -14.34 -18.97 -10.56
C GLU A 271 -15.06 -20.29 -10.90
N PRO A 272 -14.42 -21.46 -10.73
CA PRO A 272 -15.09 -22.73 -10.97
C PRO A 272 -16.22 -22.92 -9.95
N MET A 273 -17.47 -22.81 -10.42
CA MET A 273 -18.64 -23.06 -9.59
C MET A 273 -18.90 -24.56 -9.50
N THR A 274 -18.44 -25.17 -8.41
CA THR A 274 -18.65 -26.62 -8.16
C THR A 274 -20.05 -26.94 -7.63
N ARG A 275 -20.79 -25.92 -7.18
CA ARG A 275 -22.16 -26.02 -6.65
C ARG A 275 -22.92 -24.70 -6.89
N PRO A 276 -24.27 -24.73 -6.98
CA PRO A 276 -25.06 -23.51 -7.03
C PRO A 276 -24.75 -22.59 -5.83
N PRO A 277 -24.50 -21.28 -6.07
CA PRO A 277 -24.20 -20.33 -5.01
C PRO A 277 -25.44 -20.00 -4.17
N SER A 278 -25.24 -19.61 -2.92
CA SER A 278 -26.31 -18.99 -2.12
C SER A 278 -26.64 -17.58 -2.64
N SER A 279 -27.86 -17.08 -2.36
CA SER A 279 -28.25 -15.71 -2.76
C SER A 279 -27.29 -14.64 -2.26
N LEU A 280 -26.72 -14.82 -1.05
CA LEU A 280 -25.72 -13.92 -0.50
C LEU A 280 -24.45 -13.93 -1.36
N ARG A 281 -23.98 -15.13 -1.73
CA ARG A 281 -22.83 -15.27 -2.61
C ARG A 281 -23.10 -14.69 -3.99
N VAL A 282 -24.30 -14.89 -4.56
CA VAL A 282 -24.69 -14.27 -5.85
C VAL A 282 -24.58 -12.75 -5.76
N PHE A 283 -25.22 -12.14 -4.77
CA PHE A 283 -25.21 -10.68 -4.58
C PHE A 283 -23.79 -10.12 -4.53
N TYR A 284 -22.92 -10.70 -3.71
CA TYR A 284 -21.55 -10.21 -3.57
C TYR A 284 -20.67 -10.54 -4.76
N ARG A 285 -20.86 -11.71 -5.38
CA ARG A 285 -20.17 -12.03 -6.63
C ARG A 285 -20.52 -11.03 -7.72
N SER A 286 -21.76 -10.55 -7.79
CA SER A 286 -22.14 -9.46 -8.70
C SER A 286 -21.37 -8.17 -8.40
N LEU A 287 -21.23 -7.76 -7.14
CA LEU A 287 -20.42 -6.59 -6.77
C LEU A 287 -18.93 -6.77 -7.14
N GLU A 288 -18.37 -7.96 -6.93
CA GLU A 288 -16.99 -8.26 -7.33
C GLU A 288 -16.78 -8.20 -8.84
N ILE A 289 -17.73 -8.71 -9.63
CA ILE A 289 -17.69 -8.64 -11.09
C ILE A 289 -17.70 -7.18 -11.55
N VAL A 290 -18.56 -6.35 -10.96
CA VAL A 290 -18.60 -4.91 -11.23
C VAL A 290 -17.27 -4.26 -10.87
N GLY A 291 -16.76 -4.48 -9.66
CA GLY A 291 -15.48 -3.95 -9.20
C GLY A 291 -14.31 -4.36 -10.13
N TYR A 292 -14.26 -5.62 -10.54
CA TYR A 292 -13.28 -6.13 -11.50
C TYR A 292 -13.35 -5.41 -12.85
N LYS A 293 -14.56 -5.23 -13.39
CA LYS A 293 -14.75 -4.56 -14.68
C LYS A 293 -14.37 -3.08 -14.61
N LEU A 294 -14.71 -2.40 -13.52
CA LEU A 294 -14.28 -1.01 -13.28
C LEU A 294 -12.75 -0.90 -13.18
N GLN A 295 -12.11 -1.82 -12.47
CA GLN A 295 -10.65 -1.90 -12.34
C GLN A 295 -9.96 -2.15 -13.69
N ALA A 296 -10.58 -2.87 -14.63
CA ALA A 296 -10.02 -3.07 -15.96
C ALA A 296 -9.89 -1.77 -16.75
N HIS A 297 -10.75 -0.78 -16.50
CA HIS A 297 -10.66 0.56 -17.09
C HIS A 297 -9.75 1.51 -16.30
N HIS A 298 -9.53 1.23 -15.02
CA HIS A 298 -8.65 1.98 -14.13
C HIS A 298 -7.64 1.03 -13.45
N PRO A 299 -6.62 0.55 -14.21
CA PRO A 299 -5.68 -0.44 -13.68
C PRO A 299 -4.94 0.11 -12.46
N SER A 300 -4.64 -0.77 -11.50
CA SER A 300 -3.83 -0.42 -10.33
C SER A 300 -2.47 0.10 -10.83
N GLN A 301 -2.21 1.39 -10.65
CA GLN A 301 -0.95 2.03 -11.01
C GLN A 301 -0.12 2.33 -9.76
N GLY A 302 1.18 2.08 -9.86
CA GLY A 302 2.16 2.31 -8.80
C GLY A 302 3.54 1.90 -9.29
N ASP A 303 4.56 2.17 -8.49
CA ASP A 303 5.93 1.77 -8.83
C ASP A 303 6.17 0.29 -8.65
N TYR A 304 5.44 -0.29 -7.71
CA TYR A 304 5.34 -1.73 -7.58
C TYR A 304 3.92 -2.11 -7.17
N VAL A 305 3.32 -3.05 -7.89
CA VAL A 305 1.99 -3.56 -7.59
C VAL A 305 2.13 -4.99 -7.11
N LEU A 306 2.04 -5.17 -5.79
CA LEU A 306 1.93 -6.46 -5.16
C LEU A 306 0.48 -6.95 -5.32
N ARG A 307 0.18 -7.49 -6.49
CA ARG A 307 -1.11 -8.10 -6.81
C ARG A 307 -1.10 -9.58 -6.47
N PHE A 308 -2.04 -10.01 -5.65
CA PHE A 308 -2.22 -11.41 -5.27
C PHE A 308 -3.65 -11.63 -4.82
N TYR A 309 -4.23 -12.79 -5.10
CA TYR A 309 -5.59 -13.11 -4.67
C TYR A 309 -5.53 -14.28 -3.69
N PRO A 310 -5.95 -14.08 -2.43
CA PRO A 310 -6.08 -15.17 -1.47
C PRO A 310 -7.14 -16.20 -1.91
N SER A 311 -6.74 -17.12 -2.79
CA SER A 311 -7.63 -18.13 -3.36
C SER A 311 -8.15 -19.06 -2.27
N GLY A 312 -9.43 -19.44 -2.39
CA GLY A 312 -10.10 -20.23 -1.38
C GLY A 312 -10.65 -19.45 -0.19
N LEU A 313 -10.40 -18.14 -0.06
CA LEU A 313 -11.08 -17.26 0.90
C LEU A 313 -12.26 -16.53 0.26
N GLU A 314 -13.47 -16.86 0.71
CA GLU A 314 -14.68 -16.16 0.30
C GLU A 314 -14.80 -14.82 1.04
N PHE A 315 -15.57 -13.89 0.45
CA PHE A 315 -15.63 -12.49 0.90
C PHE A 315 -15.99 -12.29 2.39
N PHE A 316 -16.81 -13.18 2.98
CA PHE A 316 -17.28 -13.09 4.38
C PHE A 316 -16.54 -13.98 5.36
N GLU A 317 -15.51 -14.72 4.94
CA GLU A 317 -14.81 -15.66 5.82
C GLU A 317 -13.82 -14.96 6.75
N MET A 318 -14.28 -13.93 7.45
CA MET A 318 -13.48 -13.14 8.39
C MET A 318 -12.84 -14.02 9.47
N TRP A 319 -13.47 -15.16 9.82
CA TRP A 319 -12.94 -16.11 10.80
C TRP A 319 -11.64 -16.80 10.37
N ARG A 320 -11.32 -16.81 9.07
CA ARG A 320 -10.05 -17.32 8.52
C ARG A 320 -8.96 -16.26 8.46
N TRP A 321 -9.05 -15.22 9.30
CA TRP A 321 -8.10 -14.10 9.30
C TRP A 321 -6.63 -14.51 9.42
N ARG A 322 -6.31 -15.57 10.17
CA ARG A 322 -4.91 -16.07 10.30
C ARG A 322 -4.36 -16.53 8.96
N GLU A 323 -5.14 -17.32 8.23
CA GLU A 323 -4.79 -17.80 6.89
C GLU A 323 -4.66 -16.64 5.91
N ALA A 324 -5.59 -15.67 5.93
CA ALA A 324 -5.49 -14.47 5.10
C ALA A 324 -4.17 -13.71 5.35
N VAL A 325 -3.80 -13.53 6.62
CA VAL A 325 -2.54 -12.88 7.01
C VAL A 325 -1.32 -13.66 6.53
N GLU A 326 -1.31 -14.98 6.69
CA GLU A 326 -0.22 -15.85 6.22
C GLU A 326 -0.03 -15.78 4.70
N ILE A 327 -1.13 -15.81 3.93
CA ILE A 327 -1.11 -15.62 2.48
C ILE A 327 -0.47 -14.26 2.14
N GLY A 328 -0.85 -13.19 2.85
CA GLY A 328 -0.28 -11.86 2.68
C GLY A 328 1.24 -11.82 2.94
N VAL A 329 1.70 -12.44 4.02
CA VAL A 329 3.14 -12.55 4.34
C VAL A 329 3.88 -13.31 3.24
N HIS A 330 3.34 -14.46 2.82
CA HIS A 330 3.94 -15.31 1.80
C HIS A 330 4.13 -14.56 0.47
N HIS A 331 3.08 -13.91 -0.04
CA HIS A 331 3.16 -13.15 -1.29
C HIS A 331 4.06 -11.92 -1.18
N ALA A 332 4.04 -11.22 -0.05
CA ALA A 332 4.93 -10.08 0.19
C ALA A 332 6.41 -10.49 0.19
N ARG A 333 6.75 -11.60 0.86
CA ARG A 333 8.11 -12.15 0.89
C ARG A 333 8.57 -12.63 -0.49
N ALA A 334 7.72 -13.36 -1.20
CA ALA A 334 8.03 -13.88 -2.54
C ALA A 334 8.35 -12.76 -3.54
N GLN A 335 7.75 -11.58 -3.38
CA GLN A 335 7.97 -10.42 -4.25
C GLN A 335 8.95 -9.38 -3.69
N SER A 336 9.65 -9.70 -2.60
CA SER A 336 10.54 -8.77 -1.90
C SER A 336 11.67 -8.25 -2.81
N ALA A 337 12.45 -9.15 -3.40
CA ALA A 337 13.58 -8.78 -4.26
C ALA A 337 13.19 -7.90 -5.47
N PRO A 338 12.21 -8.28 -6.31
CA PRO A 338 11.82 -7.43 -7.45
C PRO A 338 11.25 -6.08 -7.01
N MET A 339 10.53 -6.02 -5.89
CA MET A 339 10.04 -4.76 -5.32
C MET A 339 11.19 -3.83 -4.90
N LYS A 340 12.18 -4.35 -4.15
CA LYS A 340 13.36 -3.59 -3.71
C LYS A 340 14.09 -2.97 -4.90
N LEU A 341 14.32 -3.76 -5.94
CA LEU A 341 14.97 -3.32 -7.17
C LEU A 341 14.17 -2.24 -7.92
N ALA A 342 12.84 -2.37 -7.99
CA ALA A 342 11.98 -1.38 -8.65
C ALA A 342 12.11 0.02 -8.02
N PHE A 343 12.05 0.09 -6.69
CA PHE A 343 12.18 1.35 -5.95
C PHE A 343 13.58 1.96 -6.05
N ALA A 344 14.62 1.12 -5.91
CA ALA A 344 16.00 1.56 -6.08
C ALA A 344 16.22 2.13 -7.49
N ALA A 345 15.87 1.36 -8.54
CA ALA A 345 16.04 1.74 -9.93
C ALA A 345 15.29 3.04 -10.27
N LYS A 346 14.06 3.22 -9.80
CA LYS A 346 13.32 4.47 -9.98
C LYS A 346 14.05 5.67 -9.38
N THR A 347 14.56 5.51 -8.17
CA THR A 347 15.28 6.58 -7.46
C THR A 347 16.55 6.97 -8.21
N LEU A 348 17.26 5.98 -8.76
CA LEU A 348 18.47 6.19 -9.55
C LEU A 348 18.22 6.85 -10.89
N ARG A 349 17.13 6.53 -11.59
CA ARG A 349 16.76 7.25 -12.82
C ARG A 349 16.51 8.73 -12.52
N LYS A 350 15.86 9.02 -11.39
CA LYS A 350 15.59 10.39 -10.94
C LYS A 350 16.87 11.13 -10.52
N THR A 351 17.79 10.48 -9.82
CA THR A 351 19.04 11.12 -9.35
C THR A 351 20.14 11.12 -10.40
N GLY A 352 20.29 10.07 -11.21
CA GLY A 352 21.26 9.96 -12.30
C GLY A 352 21.03 10.99 -13.41
N GLY A 353 19.76 11.32 -13.72
CA GLY A 353 19.43 12.43 -14.62
C GLY A 353 19.90 13.81 -14.13
N LEU A 354 20.16 13.98 -12.82
CA LEU A 354 20.75 15.21 -12.27
C LEU A 354 22.27 15.31 -12.48
N PHE A 355 22.97 14.20 -12.80
CA PHE A 355 24.43 14.17 -12.93
C PHE A 355 24.92 13.88 -14.36
N PHE A 356 24.12 13.20 -15.19
CA PHE A 356 24.44 12.94 -16.61
C PHE A 356 23.81 13.95 -17.58
N ALA A 357 23.17 15.02 -17.09
CA ALA A 357 22.89 16.17 -17.94
C ALA A 357 24.25 16.71 -18.42
N PRO A 358 24.54 16.75 -19.73
CA PRO A 358 25.79 17.30 -20.21
C PRO A 358 25.90 18.71 -19.63
N ALA A 359 27.01 18.99 -18.94
CA ALA A 359 27.35 20.34 -18.57
C ALA A 359 27.23 21.16 -19.85
N GLN A 360 26.19 22.01 -19.95
CA GLN A 360 26.17 23.03 -20.98
C GLN A 360 27.43 23.82 -20.75
N THR A 361 28.42 23.55 -21.59
CA THR A 361 29.64 24.30 -21.68
C THR A 361 29.20 25.73 -21.88
N ALA A 362 29.38 26.54 -20.83
CA ALA A 362 29.42 27.97 -20.96
C ALA A 362 30.55 28.28 -21.95
N GLN A 363 30.20 28.32 -23.24
CA GLN A 363 31.01 28.97 -24.24
C GLN A 363 31.07 30.43 -23.83
N LYS A 364 32.19 30.78 -23.19
CA LYS A 364 32.74 32.12 -23.28
C LYS A 364 32.75 32.52 -24.75
N LYS A 365 31.96 33.53 -25.09
CA LYS A 365 32.30 34.50 -26.12
C LYS A 365 32.29 35.87 -25.46
#